data_AF-A0A352RAI0-F1
#
_entry.id   AF-A0A352RAI0-F1
#
_cell.length_a   1.000
_cell.length_b   1.000
_cell.length_c   1.000
_cell.angle_alpha   90.00
_cell.angle_beta   90.00
_cell.angle_gamma   90.00
#
_symmetry.space_group_name_H-M   'P 1'
#
loop_
_entity.id
_entity.type
_entity.pdbx_description
1 polymer ?
#
loop_
_entity_poly.entity_id
_entity_poly.type
_entity_poly.pdbx_seq_one_letter_code
_entity_poly.pdbx_strand_id
1 'polypeptide(L)'
;MKEKIIAYFRKNKFGFIFIGIVFLLVLPIYINAKFKFSEIEKDGKIGIAKFVEYKRYPKTRDYYFEYYNKNKKIKDLIVNAPDGFSKKVGSFYEIKYLDKFDDIIVNFDKEIKDTTLILKAGFSIEDIEN
;
A
#
# COMPACT_ATOMS: atom_id res chain seq x y z
N MET A 1 17.76 21.22 29.24
CA MET A 1 16.65 20.33 28.80
C MET A 1 17.02 18.85 28.83
N LYS A 2 18.16 18.44 28.24
CA LYS A 2 18.69 17.06 28.29
C LYS A 2 18.81 16.46 29.70
N GLU A 3 19.32 17.22 30.68
CA GLU A 3 19.51 16.68 32.05
C GLU A 3 18.22 16.35 32.78
N LYS A 4 17.15 17.14 32.59
CA LYS A 4 15.83 16.87 33.18
C LYS A 4 15.20 15.60 32.61
N ILE A 5 15.40 15.37 31.31
CA ILE A 5 14.95 14.16 30.62
C ILE A 5 15.69 12.95 31.18
N ILE A 6 17.01 13.01 31.28
CA ILE A 6 17.84 11.93 31.82
C ILE A 6 17.47 11.62 33.28
N ALA A 7 17.24 12.64 34.12
CA ALA A 7 16.83 12.46 35.52
C ALA A 7 15.43 11.82 35.66
N TYR A 8 14.47 12.21 34.84
CA TYR A 8 13.13 11.59 34.79
C TYR A 8 13.21 10.09 34.45
N PHE A 9 14.01 9.78 33.43
CA PHE A 9 14.23 8.42 32.95
C PHE A 9 15.02 7.54 33.93
N ARG A 10 15.92 8.13 34.74
CA ARG A 10 16.66 7.41 35.80
C ARG A 10 15.78 7.00 36.99
N LYS A 11 14.71 7.76 37.26
CA LYS A 11 13.73 7.50 38.35
C LYS A 11 12.71 6.41 37.97
N ASN A 12 12.33 6.31 36.69
CA ASN A 12 11.35 5.35 36.17
C ASN A 12 12.01 4.20 35.39
N LYS A 13 12.72 3.30 36.09
CA LYS A 13 13.37 2.10 35.50
C LYS A 13 12.39 1.22 34.69
N PHE A 14 11.14 1.12 35.14
CA PHE A 14 10.08 0.38 34.43
C PHE A 14 9.67 1.03 33.11
N GLY A 15 9.76 2.37 33.00
CA GLY A 15 9.46 3.08 31.77
C GLY A 15 10.46 2.75 30.65
N PHE A 16 11.75 2.61 30.98
CA PHE A 16 12.76 2.17 30.01
C PHE A 16 12.53 0.74 29.53
N ILE A 17 12.20 -0.16 30.44
CA ILE A 17 11.91 -1.56 30.10
C ILE A 17 10.68 -1.60 29.17
N PHE A 18 9.63 -0.85 29.48
CA PHE A 18 8.44 -0.77 28.64
C PHE A 18 8.74 -0.22 27.24
N ILE A 19 9.49 0.89 27.14
CA ILE A 19 9.91 1.44 25.84
C ILE A 19 10.76 0.43 25.05
N GLY A 20 11.69 -0.26 25.72
CA GLY A 20 12.51 -1.29 25.10
C GLY A 20 11.67 -2.45 24.55
N ILE A 21 10.66 -2.90 25.29
CA ILE A 21 9.74 -3.95 24.85
C ILE A 21 8.90 -3.49 23.64
N VAL A 22 8.34 -2.28 23.70
CA VAL A 22 7.58 -1.71 22.56
C VAL A 22 8.47 -1.62 21.33
N PHE A 23 9.71 -1.16 21.48
CA PHE A 23 10.64 -1.06 20.37
C PHE A 23 10.99 -2.43 19.78
N LEU A 24 11.22 -3.44 20.62
CA LEU A 24 11.45 -4.83 20.22
C LEU A 24 10.26 -5.46 19.47
N LEU A 25 9.03 -5.06 19.79
CA LEU A 25 7.83 -5.56 19.11
C LEU A 25 7.58 -4.85 17.77
N VAL A 26 7.85 -3.54 17.69
CA VAL A 26 7.55 -2.73 16.49
C VAL A 26 8.64 -2.84 15.42
N LEU A 27 9.92 -2.95 15.82
CA LEU A 27 11.04 -3.05 14.88
C LEU A 27 10.93 -4.20 13.87
N PRO A 28 10.65 -5.46 14.30
CA PRO A 28 10.55 -6.58 13.37
C PRO A 28 9.46 -6.38 12.32
N ILE A 29 8.34 -5.75 12.69
CA ILE A 29 7.23 -5.44 11.78
C ILE A 29 7.72 -4.47 10.70
N TYR A 30 8.43 -3.41 11.09
CA TYR A 30 8.97 -2.43 10.16
C TYR A 30 10.03 -3.02 9.22
N ILE A 31 10.95 -3.83 9.75
CA ILE A 31 11.99 -4.49 8.95
C ILE A 31 11.36 -5.46 7.95
N ASN A 32 10.37 -6.25 8.39
CA ASN A 32 9.68 -7.20 7.52
C ASN A 32 8.91 -6.49 6.40
N ALA A 33 8.20 -5.40 6.71
CA ALA A 33 7.55 -4.57 5.71
C ALA A 33 8.56 -4.03 4.69
N LYS A 34 9.69 -3.48 5.14
CA LYS A 34 10.73 -2.95 4.25
C LYS A 34 11.34 -4.02 3.37
N PHE A 35 11.59 -5.22 3.90
CA PHE A 35 12.11 -6.35 3.13
C PHE A 35 11.12 -6.77 2.05
N LYS A 36 9.85 -6.92 2.41
CA LYS A 36 8.75 -7.25 1.50
C LYS A 36 8.62 -6.25 0.35
N PHE A 37 8.57 -4.95 0.64
CA PHE A 37 8.49 -3.92 -0.41
C PHE A 37 9.74 -3.90 -1.29
N SER A 38 10.93 -4.06 -0.70
CA SER A 38 12.17 -4.17 -1.50
C SER A 38 12.17 -5.38 -2.42
N GLU A 39 11.55 -6.49 -2.02
CA GLU A 39 11.47 -7.70 -2.84
C GLU A 39 10.46 -7.51 -3.99
N ILE A 40 9.31 -6.90 -3.72
CA ILE A 40 8.33 -6.54 -4.78
C ILE A 40 8.95 -5.57 -5.78
N GLU A 41 9.79 -4.63 -5.33
CA GLU A 41 10.42 -3.66 -6.22
C GLU A 41 11.41 -4.31 -7.20
N LYS A 42 12.21 -5.27 -6.71
CA LYS A 42 13.27 -5.95 -7.47
C LYS A 42 12.74 -7.10 -8.32
N ASP A 43 11.94 -7.97 -7.71
CA ASP A 43 11.53 -9.26 -8.28
C ASP A 43 10.04 -9.31 -8.64
N GLY A 44 9.30 -8.22 -8.35
CA GLY A 44 7.87 -8.15 -8.62
C GLY A 44 7.53 -8.20 -10.11
N LYS A 45 6.45 -8.91 -10.40
CA LYS A 45 5.85 -8.97 -11.73
C LYS A 45 5.10 -7.68 -12.01
N ILE A 46 5.15 -7.25 -13.27
CA ILE A 46 4.36 -6.10 -13.73
C ILE A 46 2.92 -6.57 -13.96
N GLY A 47 1.97 -5.85 -13.38
CA GLY A 47 0.54 -6.05 -13.56
C GLY A 47 -0.17 -4.72 -13.82
N ILE A 48 -1.49 -4.79 -13.91
CA ILE A 48 -2.36 -3.64 -14.06
C ILE A 48 -3.37 -3.66 -12.93
N ALA A 49 -3.57 -2.51 -12.29
CA ALA A 49 -4.62 -2.32 -11.30
C ALA A 49 -5.58 -1.21 -11.72
N LYS A 50 -6.87 -1.40 -11.43
CA LYS A 50 -7.91 -0.40 -11.56
C LYS A 50 -8.01 0.40 -10.27
N PHE A 51 -8.06 1.72 -10.39
CA PHE A 51 -8.28 2.60 -9.26
C PHE A 51 -9.78 2.76 -8.97
N VAL A 52 -10.23 2.41 -7.76
CA VAL A 52 -11.66 2.42 -7.40
C VAL A 52 -11.92 3.12 -6.06
N GLU A 53 -13.08 3.78 -5.96
CA GLU A 53 -13.63 4.27 -4.70
C GLU A 53 -14.48 3.16 -4.07
N TYR A 54 -14.14 2.72 -2.86
CA TYR A 54 -14.83 1.60 -2.21
C TYR A 54 -15.95 2.06 -1.28
N LYS A 55 -15.63 3.03 -0.40
CA LYS A 55 -16.60 3.56 0.56
C LYS A 55 -16.45 5.06 0.71
N ARG A 56 -17.61 5.71 0.65
CA ARG A 56 -17.77 7.12 0.97
C ARG A 56 -18.28 7.23 2.39
N TYR A 57 -17.41 7.65 3.31
CA TYR A 57 -17.83 8.13 4.62
C TYR A 57 -18.18 9.63 4.52
N PRO A 58 -18.95 10.20 5.46
CA PRO A 58 -19.34 11.62 5.42
C PRO A 58 -18.16 12.59 5.38
N LYS A 59 -16.97 12.17 5.85
CA LYS A 59 -15.76 13.00 5.95
C LYS A 59 -14.51 12.40 5.29
N THR A 60 -14.55 11.13 4.88
CA THR A 60 -13.39 10.42 4.31
C THR A 60 -13.84 9.56 3.14
N ARG A 61 -12.94 9.35 2.18
CA ARG A 61 -13.16 8.44 1.05
C ARG A 61 -12.04 7.44 1.05
N ASP A 62 -12.40 6.16 1.03
CA ASP A 62 -11.43 5.08 0.99
C ASP A 62 -11.25 4.61 -0.45
N TYR A 63 -9.99 4.60 -0.84
CA TYR A 63 -9.51 4.45 -2.21
C TYR A 63 -8.66 3.20 -2.30
N TYR A 64 -8.94 2.35 -3.29
CA TYR A 64 -8.30 1.05 -3.44
C TYR A 64 -7.82 0.82 -4.86
N PHE A 65 -6.81 -0.03 -4.98
CA PHE A 65 -6.43 -0.65 -6.24
C PHE A 65 -6.97 -2.08 -6.30
N GLU A 66 -7.74 -2.35 -7.34
CA GLU A 66 -8.21 -3.69 -7.66
C GLU A 66 -7.33 -4.28 -8.75
N TYR A 67 -6.83 -5.50 -8.54
CA TYR A 67 -6.02 -6.22 -9.54
C TYR A 67 -6.30 -7.72 -9.49
N TYR A 68 -5.91 -8.44 -10.53
CA TYR A 68 -6.05 -9.88 -10.61
C TYR A 68 -4.70 -10.58 -10.42
N ASN A 69 -4.65 -11.51 -9.48
CA ASN A 69 -3.52 -12.39 -9.25
C ASN A 69 -4.02 -13.83 -9.19
N LYS A 70 -3.53 -14.70 -10.08
CA LYS A 70 -3.98 -16.09 -10.21
C LYS A 70 -5.51 -16.22 -10.27
N ASN A 71 -6.16 -15.37 -11.08
CA ASN A 71 -7.63 -15.29 -11.23
C ASN A 71 -8.42 -14.87 -9.98
N LYS A 72 -7.74 -14.50 -8.90
CA LYS A 72 -8.37 -13.90 -7.71
C LYS A 72 -8.29 -12.38 -7.81
N LYS A 73 -9.42 -11.72 -7.62
CA LYS A 73 -9.49 -10.26 -7.47
C LYS A 73 -8.97 -9.88 -6.09
N ILE A 74 -7.88 -9.13 -6.04
CA ILE A 74 -7.27 -8.61 -4.82
C ILE A 74 -7.55 -7.11 -4.74
N LYS A 75 -7.72 -6.61 -3.52
CA LYS A 75 -7.90 -5.19 -3.22
C LYS A 75 -6.81 -4.74 -2.28
N ASP A 76 -6.07 -3.71 -2.66
CA ASP A 76 -5.08 -3.08 -1.79
C ASP A 76 -5.47 -1.62 -1.51
N LEU A 77 -5.32 -1.18 -0.26
CA LEU A 77 -5.69 0.16 0.18
C LEU A 77 -4.61 1.15 -0.22
N ILE A 78 -4.99 2.32 -0.74
CA ILE A 78 -4.02 3.36 -1.00
C ILE A 78 -3.65 4.06 0.30
N VAL A 79 -2.38 3.94 0.69
CA VAL A 79 -1.83 4.62 1.87
C VAL A 79 -1.26 6.00 1.53
N ASN A 80 -0.79 6.21 0.29
CA ASN A 80 -0.07 7.44 -0.12
C ASN A 80 -0.45 7.91 -1.53
N ALA A 81 -1.74 8.23 -1.76
CA ALA A 81 -2.17 8.78 -3.03
C ALA A 81 -1.60 10.21 -3.21
N PRO A 82 -1.15 10.60 -4.41
CA PRO A 82 -0.85 12.00 -4.71
C PRO A 82 -2.07 12.91 -4.50
N ASP A 83 -1.84 14.19 -4.24
CA ASP A 83 -2.92 15.17 -4.10
C ASP A 83 -3.78 15.24 -5.36
N GLY A 84 -5.11 15.20 -5.20
CA GLY A 84 -6.06 15.24 -6.31
C GLY A 84 -6.22 13.92 -7.08
N PHE A 85 -5.52 12.85 -6.67
CA PHE A 85 -5.62 11.52 -7.31
C PHE A 85 -7.05 10.94 -7.22
N SER A 86 -7.85 11.39 -6.26
CA SER A 86 -9.28 11.08 -6.14
C SER A 86 -10.12 11.34 -7.41
N LYS A 87 -9.65 12.20 -8.33
CA LYS A 87 -10.32 12.45 -9.62
C LYS A 87 -10.02 11.39 -10.68
N LYS A 88 -9.04 10.52 -10.45
CA LYS A 88 -8.59 9.46 -11.37
C LYS A 88 -9.36 8.13 -11.17
N VAL A 89 -10.43 8.10 -10.37
CA VAL A 89 -11.22 6.88 -10.14
C VAL A 89 -11.69 6.33 -11.50
N GLY A 90 -11.57 5.02 -11.69
CA GLY A 90 -11.79 4.33 -12.97
C GLY A 90 -10.51 4.13 -13.79
N SER A 91 -9.46 4.92 -13.56
CA SER A 91 -8.21 4.80 -14.32
C SER A 91 -7.40 3.56 -13.94
N PHE A 92 -6.62 3.05 -14.90
CA PHE A 92 -5.76 1.89 -14.75
C PHE A 92 -4.28 2.31 -14.65
N TYR A 93 -3.51 1.61 -13.82
CA TYR A 93 -2.11 1.93 -13.56
C TYR A 93 -1.23 0.69 -13.59
N GLU A 94 0.03 0.88 -13.97
CA GLU A 94 1.06 -0.14 -13.82
C GLU A 94 1.33 -0.40 -12.33
N ILE A 95 1.33 -1.67 -11.95
CA ILE A 95 1.67 -2.12 -10.60
C ILE A 95 2.78 -3.16 -10.63
N LYS A 96 3.52 -3.27 -9.53
CA LYS A 96 4.39 -4.41 -9.25
C LYS A 96 3.84 -5.19 -8.07
N TYR A 97 3.82 -6.52 -8.20
CA TYR A 97 3.35 -7.41 -7.15
C TYR A 97 4.11 -8.74 -7.18
N LEU A 98 4.03 -9.49 -6.08
CA LEU A 98 4.57 -10.84 -5.99
C LEU A 98 3.45 -11.80 -5.56
N ASP A 99 3.37 -12.97 -6.18
CA ASP A 99 2.28 -13.94 -5.90
C ASP A 99 2.16 -14.36 -4.43
N LYS A 100 3.22 -14.19 -3.63
CA LYS A 100 3.28 -14.54 -2.21
C LYS A 100 2.82 -13.42 -1.27
N PHE A 101 2.59 -12.22 -1.78
CA PHE A 101 2.19 -11.04 -1.03
C PHE A 101 0.91 -10.46 -1.61
N ASP A 102 0.03 -9.95 -0.75
CA ASP A 102 -1.19 -9.25 -1.20
C ASP A 102 -0.93 -7.79 -1.58
N ASP A 103 0.19 -7.23 -1.11
CA ASP A 103 0.58 -5.84 -1.27
C ASP A 103 1.18 -5.57 -2.65
N ILE A 104 0.98 -4.35 -3.13
CA ILE A 104 1.46 -3.91 -4.43
C ILE A 104 2.26 -2.61 -4.32
N ILE A 105 3.10 -2.37 -5.32
CA ILE A 105 3.73 -1.07 -5.55
C ILE A 105 3.09 -0.48 -6.79
N VAL A 106 2.46 0.68 -6.66
CA VAL A 106 1.80 1.35 -7.78
C VAL A 106 2.71 2.40 -8.40
N ASN A 107 2.76 2.43 -9.73
CA ASN A 107 3.40 3.50 -10.48
C ASN A 107 2.35 4.55 -10.90
N PHE A 108 2.22 5.60 -10.10
CA PHE A 108 1.25 6.68 -10.34
C PHE A 108 1.51 7.50 -11.60
N ASP A 109 2.73 7.46 -12.14
CA ASP A 109 3.11 8.19 -13.36
C ASP A 109 2.76 7.41 -14.64
N LYS A 110 2.53 6.09 -14.52
CA LYS A 110 2.21 5.20 -15.64
C LYS A 110 0.75 4.78 -15.64
N GLU A 111 -0.08 5.67 -16.15
CA GLU A 111 -1.48 5.36 -16.46
C GLU A 111 -1.57 4.51 -17.73
N ILE A 112 -2.31 3.40 -17.67
CA ILE A 112 -2.53 2.49 -18.80
C ILE A 112 -3.90 2.81 -19.42
N LYS A 113 -3.90 3.17 -20.70
CA LYS A 113 -5.12 3.41 -21.49
C LYS A 113 -5.37 2.35 -22.55
N ASP A 114 -4.41 1.46 -22.74
CA ASP A 114 -4.51 0.39 -23.74
C ASP A 114 -5.49 -0.68 -23.25
N THR A 115 -6.67 -0.68 -23.87
CA THR A 115 -7.76 -1.63 -23.64
C THR A 115 -7.28 -3.08 -23.78
N THR A 116 -6.37 -3.37 -24.70
CA THR A 116 -5.89 -4.76 -24.92
C THR A 116 -5.04 -5.26 -23.76
N LEU A 117 -4.23 -4.38 -23.16
CA LEU A 117 -3.44 -4.71 -21.98
C LEU A 117 -4.34 -4.90 -20.75
N ILE A 118 -5.35 -4.04 -20.60
CA ILE A 118 -6.32 -4.11 -19.50
C ILE A 118 -7.12 -5.43 -19.56
N LEU A 119 -7.62 -5.81 -20.74
CA LEU A 119 -8.32 -7.09 -20.93
C LEU A 119 -7.40 -8.29 -20.66
N LYS A 120 -6.14 -8.24 -21.11
CA LYS A 120 -5.15 -9.29 -20.80
C LYS A 120 -4.84 -9.41 -19.31
N ALA A 121 -4.96 -8.32 -18.55
CA ALA A 121 -4.80 -8.33 -17.10
C ALA A 121 -6.01 -8.92 -16.35
N GLY A 122 -7.09 -9.28 -17.04
CA GLY A 122 -8.25 -9.97 -16.48
C GLY A 122 -9.47 -9.09 -16.19
N PHE A 123 -9.42 -7.81 -16.57
CA PHE A 123 -10.58 -6.91 -16.47
C PHE A 123 -11.56 -7.14 -17.62
N SER A 124 -12.84 -6.87 -17.38
CA SER A 124 -13.88 -6.94 -18.42
C SER A 124 -13.98 -5.63 -19.21
N ILE A 125 -14.76 -5.64 -20.30
CA ILE A 125 -15.10 -4.41 -21.02
C ILE A 125 -15.93 -3.48 -20.12
N GLU A 126 -16.82 -4.04 -19.29
CA GLU A 126 -17.61 -3.23 -18.35
C GLU A 126 -16.71 -2.54 -17.30
N ASP A 127 -15.58 -3.15 -16.93
CA ASP A 127 -14.60 -2.52 -16.05
C ASP A 127 -13.87 -1.35 -16.73
N ILE A 128 -13.80 -1.31 -18.06
CA ILE A 128 -13.14 -0.23 -18.80
C ILE A 128 -14.09 0.96 -19.01
N GLU A 129 -15.37 0.67 -19.18
CA GLU A 129 -16.41 1.69 -19.42
C GLU A 129 -16.88 2.40 -18.14
N ASN A 130 -16.61 1.84 -16.95
CA ASN A 130 -16.94 2.39 -15.63
C ASN A 130 -15.74 2.99 -14.88
#